data_AF-A0A7C6USL2-F1
#
_entry.id   AF-A0A7C6USL2-F1
#
_cell.length_a   1.000
_cell.length_b   1.000
_cell.length_c   1.000
_cell.angle_alpha   90.00
_cell.angle_beta   90.00
_cell.angle_gamma   90.00
#
_symmetry.space_group_name_H-M   'P 1'
#
loop_
_entity.id
_entity.type
_entity.pdbx_description
1 polymer ?
#
loop_
_entity_poly.entity_id
_entity_poly.type
_entity_poly.pdbx_seq_one_letter_code
_entity_poly.pdbx_strand_id
1 'polypeptide(L)'
;MRLEVLKQRVNELSKRIYTDISPLPKIQREVCFYQAPQSYSKKIEKGNINIDEVWADSQETAFLSFQGDFSKEYEQVFFDIVLDAEACLFVNGKPYAGIDENHRYIPIPSGFFNYHIEAYNKSKKPLTLRRAHIVSCKVELERFVLLALEAIKVAEVSNLIIAQGIEEMLTEELQLFLPYVADESLEEHAKNALNNVNRALSQYKFNKLPGKLILIPQSHIDLAWLWPEKETVRKLSRTFSTALRLGELCDEFIYHQSQPQFFSYIKEYYPDLYQEVKKAVLEGKFELVGGMWVEPDCNIPSGESFVRQLLYGKQFFEKEFGFSPKIEWLPDVFGFSPSLPQILRDADTLAFMTIKLGWNDTNRFPETIFNWRGIDGTTIPVFLPRALNEDVDAQEFIKAMDYSQKTTAVPTVCHLIGFGDGGGGPTLEQIKKGKILSDLPNLPEIEFGSVKKYVENNISHKELKNTWDGELYLELHRGTLTTQAKNKKWNRKLELKIRDVEMLSSFSHVLGLSYPKEKIEEAWKLILKNQMHDILPGSSINEVYRDSEADYLYVDDLLEEIKTHSLSFLTQKVSVRQKVLKSYLVFNTMSYKRTTLIKL
;
A
#
# COMPACT_ATOMS: atom_id res chain seq x y z
N MET A 1 29.12 -24.97 -11.43
CA MET A 1 30.21 -25.07 -10.42
C MET A 1 30.97 -23.76 -10.28
N ARG A 2 31.32 -23.04 -11.36
CA ARG A 2 32.01 -21.74 -11.26
C ARG A 2 31.11 -20.59 -10.73
N LEU A 3 29.89 -20.44 -11.23
CA LEU A 3 28.95 -19.40 -10.73
C LEU A 3 28.68 -19.49 -9.23
N GLU A 4 28.49 -20.70 -8.68
CA GLU A 4 28.30 -20.88 -7.23
C GLU A 4 29.51 -20.44 -6.41
N VAL A 5 30.72 -20.70 -6.90
CA VAL A 5 31.95 -20.20 -6.24
C VAL A 5 32.00 -18.67 -6.28
N LEU A 6 31.68 -18.05 -7.43
CA LEU A 6 31.63 -16.59 -7.54
C LEU A 6 30.58 -16.00 -6.60
N LYS A 7 29.39 -16.60 -6.55
CA LYS A 7 28.29 -16.20 -5.66
C LYS A 7 28.71 -16.24 -4.19
N GLN A 8 29.39 -17.31 -3.77
CA GLN A 8 29.93 -17.41 -2.42
C GLN A 8 30.94 -16.28 -2.14
N ARG A 9 31.87 -16.01 -3.06
CA ARG A 9 32.86 -14.92 -2.89
C ARG A 9 32.21 -13.55 -2.81
N VAL A 10 31.20 -13.27 -3.63
CA VAL A 10 30.44 -12.01 -3.58
C VAL A 10 29.66 -11.90 -2.26
N ASN A 11 29.08 -12.99 -1.76
CA ASN A 11 28.41 -13.03 -0.46
C ASN A 11 29.37 -12.87 0.74
N GLU A 12 30.64 -13.25 0.60
CA GLU A 12 31.67 -12.94 1.59
C GLU A 12 32.02 -11.45 1.56
N LEU A 13 32.10 -10.86 0.36
CA LEU A 13 32.38 -9.45 0.17
C LEU A 13 31.23 -8.54 0.66
N SER A 14 29.98 -8.97 0.49
CA SER A 14 28.79 -8.22 0.92
C SER A 14 28.78 -7.94 2.42
N LYS A 15 29.38 -8.81 3.24
CA LYS A 15 29.52 -8.62 4.69
C LYS A 15 30.41 -7.43 5.08
N ARG A 16 31.16 -6.87 4.14
CA ARG A 16 32.08 -5.74 4.33
C ARG A 16 31.53 -4.41 3.81
N ILE A 17 30.31 -4.38 3.28
CA ILE A 17 29.63 -3.18 2.77
C ILE A 17 29.45 -2.16 3.88
N TYR A 18 28.88 -2.60 5.01
CA TYR A 18 28.62 -1.74 6.15
C TYR A 18 29.74 -1.87 7.18
N THR A 19 30.15 -0.74 7.74
CA THR A 19 31.14 -0.69 8.82
C THR A 19 30.55 0.01 10.03
N ASP A 20 30.70 -0.62 11.19
CA ASP A 20 30.27 -0.04 12.46
C ASP A 20 31.17 1.16 12.78
N ILE A 21 30.57 2.34 12.89
CA ILE A 21 31.26 3.56 13.34
C ILE A 21 31.24 3.58 14.87
N SER A 22 30.04 3.50 15.45
CA SER A 22 29.83 3.57 16.88
C SER A 22 28.45 3.02 17.26
N PRO A 23 28.26 2.55 18.50
CA PRO A 23 26.91 2.31 19.04
C PRO A 23 26.16 3.63 19.19
N LEU A 24 24.82 3.57 19.15
CA LEU A 24 24.00 4.72 19.50
C LEU A 24 24.28 5.19 20.94
N PRO A 25 24.13 6.49 21.25
CA PRO A 25 24.26 6.98 22.62
C PRO A 25 23.19 6.35 23.52
N LYS A 26 23.28 6.60 24.84
CA LYS A 26 22.32 6.06 25.81
C LYS A 26 20.88 6.31 25.35
N ILE A 27 20.16 5.21 25.11
CA ILE A 27 18.77 5.22 24.69
C ILE A 27 17.90 5.20 25.94
N GLN A 28 17.05 6.20 26.10
CA GLN A 28 16.03 6.23 27.15
C GLN A 28 14.81 5.43 26.70
N ARG A 29 14.23 4.64 27.60
CA ARG A 29 13.06 3.81 27.33
C ARG A 29 11.88 4.21 28.20
N GLU A 30 10.75 4.43 27.54
CA GLU A 30 9.43 4.49 28.16
C GLU A 30 8.54 3.39 27.59
N VAL A 31 7.61 2.86 28.37
CA VAL A 31 6.60 1.89 27.89
C VAL A 31 5.19 2.34 28.24
N CYS A 32 4.23 1.94 27.41
CA CYS A 32 2.81 2.22 27.60
C CYS A 32 1.95 1.25 26.77
N PHE A 33 0.63 1.39 26.85
CA PHE A 33 -0.32 0.68 26.00
C PHE A 33 -0.97 1.62 24.99
N TYR A 34 -1.08 1.17 23.75
CA TYR A 34 -1.73 1.92 22.69
C TYR A 34 -3.26 1.79 22.76
N GLN A 35 -3.94 2.93 22.88
CA GLN A 35 -5.39 2.95 23.12
C GLN A 35 -6.16 3.28 21.83
N ALA A 36 -5.80 4.37 21.16
CA ALA A 36 -6.42 4.87 19.94
C ALA A 36 -5.38 5.69 19.15
N PRO A 37 -5.64 6.10 17.90
CA PRO A 37 -4.74 6.97 17.13
C PRO A 37 -4.16 8.12 17.97
N GLN A 38 -2.83 8.14 18.10
CA GLN A 38 -2.07 9.09 18.93
C GLN A 38 -2.45 9.19 20.42
N SER A 39 -3.21 8.23 20.93
CA SER A 39 -3.62 8.13 22.33
C SER A 39 -3.03 6.90 23.01
N TYR A 40 -2.37 7.12 24.14
CA TYR A 40 -1.61 6.12 24.87
C TYR A 40 -1.98 6.17 26.34
N SER A 41 -1.86 5.03 27.02
CA SER A 41 -1.89 5.03 28.48
C SER A 41 -0.75 5.89 29.04
N LYS A 42 -0.83 6.24 30.32
CA LYS A 42 0.27 6.91 31.02
C LYS A 42 1.57 6.15 30.77
N LYS A 43 2.58 6.87 30.26
CA LYS A 43 3.91 6.32 30.03
C LYS A 43 4.61 6.02 31.35
N ILE A 44 5.34 4.92 31.36
CA ILE A 44 6.15 4.46 32.49
C ILE A 44 7.60 4.54 32.07
N GLU A 45 8.37 5.42 32.71
CA GLU A 45 9.82 5.49 32.52
C GLU A 45 10.48 4.21 33.04
N LYS A 46 11.35 3.62 32.21
CA LYS A 46 12.07 2.39 32.52
C LYS A 46 13.59 2.57 32.50
N GLY A 47 14.06 3.82 32.47
CA GLY A 47 15.47 4.19 32.45
C GLY A 47 16.13 3.97 31.09
N ASN A 48 17.47 3.93 31.09
CA ASN A 48 18.24 3.63 29.88
C ASN A 48 18.18 2.14 29.55
N ILE A 49 18.25 1.81 28.27
CA ILE A 49 18.33 0.44 27.77
C ILE A 49 19.67 0.19 27.07
N ASN A 50 20.24 -1.00 27.26
CA ASN A 50 21.42 -1.48 26.53
C ASN A 50 21.02 -2.50 25.45
N ILE A 51 21.96 -2.83 24.57
CA ILE A 51 21.81 -3.95 23.62
C ILE A 51 21.57 -5.24 24.41
N ASP A 52 20.77 -6.13 23.84
CA ASP A 52 20.30 -7.42 24.39
C ASP A 52 19.32 -7.31 25.58
N GLU A 53 18.99 -6.10 26.03
CA GLU A 53 17.94 -5.90 27.04
C GLU A 53 16.54 -5.85 26.38
N VAL A 54 15.52 -6.24 27.16
CA VAL A 54 14.11 -6.23 26.73
C VAL A 54 13.64 -4.79 26.55
N TRP A 55 13.14 -4.41 25.38
CA TRP A 55 12.57 -3.07 25.15
C TRP A 55 11.07 -3.00 25.45
N ALA A 56 10.33 -4.10 25.32
CA ALA A 56 8.90 -4.18 25.66
C ALA A 56 8.46 -5.60 25.99
N ASP A 57 7.53 -5.70 26.94
CA ASP A 57 6.73 -6.91 27.13
C ASP A 57 5.62 -7.04 26.07
N SER A 58 4.94 -8.17 26.04
CA SER A 58 3.85 -8.46 25.09
C SER A 58 2.77 -7.39 25.13
N GLN A 59 2.37 -6.88 23.96
CA GLN A 59 1.38 -5.81 23.75
C GLN A 59 1.76 -4.42 24.27
N GLU A 60 2.97 -4.22 24.79
CA GLU A 60 3.44 -2.88 25.12
C GLU A 60 3.90 -2.14 23.84
N THR A 61 3.69 -0.83 23.85
CA THR A 61 4.37 0.10 22.95
C THR A 61 5.51 0.75 23.72
N ALA A 62 6.72 0.68 23.18
CA ALA A 62 7.88 1.37 23.72
C ALA A 62 8.20 2.63 22.91
N PHE A 63 8.72 3.62 23.63
CA PHE A 63 9.35 4.82 23.08
C PHE A 63 10.82 4.79 23.46
N LEU A 64 11.68 4.69 22.44
CA LEU A 64 13.14 4.66 22.60
C LEU A 64 13.73 5.98 22.12
N SER A 65 14.23 6.81 23.03
CA SER A 65 14.60 8.20 22.76
C SER A 65 16.10 8.45 22.90
N PHE A 66 16.66 9.23 21.99
CA PHE A 66 18.05 9.67 21.99
C PHE A 66 18.19 11.00 21.22
N GLN A 67 19.30 11.71 21.38
CA GLN A 67 19.53 13.00 20.72
C GLN A 67 20.97 13.12 20.24
N GLY A 68 21.19 13.87 19.16
CA GLY A 68 22.53 14.08 18.63
C GLY A 68 22.54 14.61 17.21
N ASP A 69 23.74 14.96 16.76
CA ASP A 69 24.06 15.15 15.34
C ASP A 69 24.98 14.01 14.92
N PHE A 70 24.45 13.10 14.11
CA PHE A 70 25.15 11.89 13.69
C PHE A 70 25.58 11.97 12.22
N SER A 71 25.44 13.14 11.60
CA SER A 71 25.70 13.35 10.17
C SER A 71 27.12 13.84 9.85
N LYS A 72 27.83 14.35 10.86
CA LYS A 72 29.02 15.20 10.66
C LYS A 72 30.35 14.48 10.41
N GLU A 73 30.41 13.16 10.60
CA GLU A 73 31.71 12.47 10.63
C GLU A 73 31.99 11.60 9.39
N TYR A 74 30.98 11.22 8.59
CA TYR A 74 31.16 10.30 7.47
C TYR A 74 30.15 10.54 6.33
N GLU A 75 30.58 10.32 5.09
CA GLU A 75 29.66 10.29 3.94
C GLU A 75 28.76 9.04 4.01
N GLN A 76 27.46 9.20 3.74
CA GLN A 76 26.43 8.14 3.71
C GLN A 76 26.39 7.23 4.95
N VAL A 77 25.85 7.78 6.04
CA VAL A 77 25.64 7.09 7.30
C VAL A 77 24.18 6.68 7.51
N PHE A 78 24.01 5.53 8.17
CA PHE A 78 22.71 4.93 8.45
C PHE A 78 22.60 4.57 9.93
N PHE A 79 21.39 4.64 10.46
CA PHE A 79 21.05 3.88 11.66
C PHE A 79 20.80 2.42 11.27
N ASP A 80 21.42 1.51 12.02
CA ASP A 80 21.17 0.07 11.97
C ASP A 80 20.58 -0.36 13.31
N ILE A 81 19.26 -0.51 13.33
CA ILE A 81 18.47 -0.79 14.54
C ILE A 81 17.65 -2.06 14.32
N VAL A 82 17.74 -3.02 15.26
CA VAL A 82 17.03 -4.30 15.17
C VAL A 82 16.21 -4.53 16.44
N LEU A 83 14.88 -4.49 16.28
CA LEU A 83 13.90 -4.59 17.37
C LEU A 83 13.02 -5.85 17.29
N ASP A 84 13.03 -6.56 16.15
CA ASP A 84 12.13 -7.69 15.84
C ASP A 84 10.65 -7.34 15.88
N ALA A 85 10.35 -6.08 15.60
CA ALA A 85 9.02 -5.53 15.54
C ALA A 85 8.95 -4.47 14.45
N GLU A 86 7.72 -4.12 14.07
CA GLU A 86 7.46 -2.92 13.29
C GLU A 86 7.58 -1.70 14.21
N ALA A 87 8.33 -0.72 13.76
CA ALA A 87 8.51 0.54 14.45
C ALA A 87 8.59 1.71 13.47
N CYS A 88 8.52 2.93 14.02
CA CYS A 88 8.74 4.15 13.26
C CYS A 88 9.76 5.01 13.99
N LEU A 89 10.81 5.41 13.29
CA LEU A 89 11.71 6.47 13.72
C LEU A 89 11.02 7.82 13.50
N PHE A 90 11.09 8.67 14.51
CA PHE A 90 10.65 10.05 14.45
C PHE A 90 11.83 11.00 14.68
N VAL A 91 11.83 12.11 13.95
CA VAL A 91 12.83 13.18 14.05
C VAL A 91 12.12 14.46 14.44
N ASN A 92 12.45 15.03 15.60
CA ASN A 92 11.78 16.20 16.18
C ASN A 92 10.24 16.08 16.22
N GLY A 93 9.72 14.89 16.54
CA GLY A 93 8.28 14.65 16.62
C GLY A 93 7.61 14.25 15.32
N LYS A 94 8.33 14.24 14.18
CA LYS A 94 7.78 13.92 12.86
C LYS A 94 8.15 12.50 12.43
N PRO A 95 7.21 11.69 11.89
CA PRO A 95 7.55 10.39 11.32
C PRO A 95 8.61 10.55 10.23
N TYR A 96 9.67 9.76 10.27
CA TYR A 96 10.81 9.90 9.38
C TYR A 96 11.07 8.65 8.54
N ALA A 97 11.06 7.45 9.15
CA ALA A 97 11.16 6.19 8.43
C ALA A 97 10.64 5.03 9.29
N GLY A 98 10.07 4.02 8.64
CA GLY A 98 9.79 2.73 9.25
C GLY A 98 11.04 1.93 9.57
N ILE A 99 10.94 1.08 10.60
CA ILE A 99 11.93 0.09 10.98
C ILE A 99 11.23 -1.26 11.05
N ASP A 100 11.68 -2.21 10.25
CA ASP A 100 11.19 -3.58 10.24
C ASP A 100 12.29 -4.50 9.68
N GLU A 101 11.96 -5.77 9.44
CA GLU A 101 12.91 -6.76 8.92
C GLU A 101 13.43 -6.45 7.51
N ASN A 102 12.68 -5.68 6.72
CA ASN A 102 13.00 -5.28 5.35
C ASN A 102 13.63 -3.87 5.29
N HIS A 103 13.32 -3.01 6.27
CA HIS A 103 13.77 -1.61 6.37
C HIS A 103 14.75 -1.40 7.52
N ARG A 104 15.89 -2.07 7.46
CA ARG A 104 16.88 -2.06 8.54
C ARG A 104 17.79 -0.82 8.56
N TYR A 105 18.19 -0.32 7.39
CA TYR A 105 19.15 0.78 7.25
C TYR A 105 18.43 2.10 6.97
N ILE A 106 18.48 3.02 7.93
CA ILE A 106 17.75 4.28 7.87
C ILE A 106 18.73 5.42 7.61
N PRO A 107 18.58 6.20 6.53
CA PRO A 107 19.45 7.35 6.25
C PRO A 107 19.40 8.38 7.39
N ILE A 108 20.55 8.80 7.91
CA ILE A 108 20.61 9.77 9.00
C ILE A 108 20.43 11.20 8.43
N PRO A 109 19.47 12.01 8.94
CA PRO A 109 19.30 13.39 8.50
C PRO A 109 20.45 14.29 8.99
N SER A 110 20.76 15.34 8.23
CA SER A 110 21.82 16.28 8.61
C SER A 110 21.38 17.26 9.68
N GLY A 111 22.13 17.34 10.78
CA GLY A 111 21.91 18.26 11.88
C GLY A 111 21.66 17.58 13.23
N PHE A 112 21.49 18.41 14.27
CA PHE A 112 21.19 17.96 15.62
C PHE A 112 19.69 17.82 15.82
N PHE A 113 19.24 16.62 16.20
CA PHE A 113 17.82 16.31 16.37
C PHE A 113 17.52 15.51 17.62
N ASN A 114 16.26 15.56 18.03
CA ASN A 114 15.67 14.62 18.98
C ASN A 114 15.07 13.46 18.21
N TYR A 115 15.55 12.27 18.47
CA TYR A 115 15.06 11.04 17.87
C TYR A 115 14.22 10.28 18.89
N HIS A 116 13.11 9.71 18.42
CA HIS A 116 12.44 8.66 19.17
C HIS A 116 11.93 7.58 18.24
N ILE A 117 11.95 6.34 18.72
CA ILE A 117 11.43 5.18 18.00
C ILE A 117 10.17 4.74 18.73
N GLU A 118 9.04 4.74 18.03
CA GLU A 118 7.81 4.11 18.49
C GLU A 118 7.77 2.67 17.97
N ALA A 119 7.84 1.69 18.88
CA ALA A 119 7.85 0.27 18.55
C ALA A 119 6.74 -0.47 19.30
N TYR A 120 6.00 -1.34 18.60
CA TYR A 120 4.92 -2.14 19.19
C TYR A 120 5.27 -3.62 19.24
N ASN A 121 5.21 -4.22 20.44
CA ASN A 121 5.44 -5.65 20.60
C ASN A 121 4.14 -6.44 20.35
N LYS A 122 3.94 -6.90 19.10
CA LYS A 122 2.86 -7.84 18.74
C LYS A 122 3.11 -9.29 19.17
N SER A 123 4.34 -9.61 19.60
CA SER A 123 4.72 -10.97 19.99
C SER A 123 4.14 -11.35 21.35
N LYS A 124 3.88 -12.64 21.55
CA LYS A 124 3.50 -13.20 22.86
C LYS A 124 4.65 -13.21 23.87
N LYS A 125 5.88 -12.92 23.42
CA LYS A 125 7.10 -12.93 24.24
C LYS A 125 7.68 -11.51 24.31
N PRO A 126 8.44 -11.18 25.36
CA PRO A 126 9.22 -9.96 25.39
C PRO A 126 10.22 -9.91 24.22
N LEU A 127 10.46 -8.70 23.70
CA LEU A 127 11.41 -8.47 22.60
C LEU A 127 12.60 -7.65 23.09
N THR A 128 13.78 -7.94 22.53
CA THR A 128 15.06 -7.35 22.95
C THR A 128 15.63 -6.42 21.89
N LEU A 129 16.40 -5.42 22.33
CA LEU A 129 17.11 -4.52 21.43
C LEU A 129 18.35 -5.25 20.92
N ARG A 130 18.23 -5.93 19.78
CA ARG A 130 19.32 -6.76 19.24
C ARG A 130 20.45 -5.93 18.65
N ARG A 131 20.15 -4.72 18.19
CA ARG A 131 21.16 -3.82 17.61
C ARG A 131 20.73 -2.37 17.62
N ALA A 132 21.70 -1.48 17.84
CA ALA A 132 21.55 -0.02 17.78
C ALA A 132 22.91 0.63 17.45
N HIS A 133 23.23 0.80 16.17
CA HIS A 133 24.52 1.33 15.72
C HIS A 133 24.37 2.43 14.65
N ILE A 134 25.39 3.26 14.57
CA ILE A 134 25.67 4.12 13.42
C ILE A 134 26.63 3.34 12.53
N VAL A 135 26.26 3.17 11.26
CA VAL A 135 27.07 2.46 10.27
C VAL A 135 27.34 3.35 9.07
N SER A 136 28.55 3.26 8.51
CA SER A 136 28.85 3.82 7.19
C SER A 136 28.61 2.77 6.13
N CYS A 137 28.23 3.22 4.93
CA CYS A 137 28.13 2.36 3.75
C CYS A 137 29.32 2.61 2.82
N LYS A 138 30.01 1.54 2.43
CA LYS A 138 30.93 1.55 1.29
C LYS A 138 30.12 1.49 -0.01
N VAL A 139 29.79 2.66 -0.57
CA VAL A 139 28.87 2.86 -1.69
C VAL A 139 29.29 2.13 -2.96
N GLU A 140 30.56 2.24 -3.38
CA GLU A 140 31.02 1.58 -4.60
C GLU A 140 31.13 0.07 -4.37
N LEU A 141 31.47 -0.36 -3.16
CA LEU A 141 31.44 -1.78 -2.81
C LEU A 141 30.04 -2.37 -2.86
N GLU A 142 29.05 -1.69 -2.30
CA GLU A 142 27.64 -2.11 -2.35
C GLU A 142 27.15 -2.23 -3.79
N ARG A 143 27.42 -1.21 -4.61
CA ARG A 143 27.08 -1.22 -6.04
C ARG A 143 27.71 -2.39 -6.77
N PHE A 144 29.01 -2.64 -6.54
CA PHE A 144 29.72 -3.76 -7.16
C PHE A 144 29.12 -5.11 -6.75
N VAL A 145 28.89 -5.29 -5.45
CA VAL A 145 28.31 -6.53 -4.91
C VAL A 145 26.93 -6.79 -5.49
N LEU A 146 26.04 -5.79 -5.50
CA LEU A 146 24.71 -5.92 -6.08
C LEU A 146 24.78 -6.24 -7.58
N LEU A 147 25.64 -5.54 -8.33
CA LEU A 147 25.86 -5.81 -9.76
C LEU A 147 26.34 -7.23 -10.00
N ALA A 148 27.33 -7.68 -9.24
CA ALA A 148 27.90 -9.02 -9.38
C ALA A 148 26.86 -10.11 -9.03
N LEU A 149 26.08 -9.95 -7.96
CA LEU A 149 25.02 -10.90 -7.60
C LEU A 149 23.94 -10.99 -8.68
N GLU A 150 23.46 -9.86 -9.19
CA GLU A 150 22.43 -9.86 -10.23
C GLU A 150 22.98 -10.33 -11.59
N ALA A 151 24.23 -10.01 -11.93
CA ALA A 151 24.89 -10.55 -13.12
C ALA A 151 25.04 -12.08 -13.05
N ILE A 152 25.38 -12.65 -11.88
CA ILE A 152 25.42 -14.11 -11.69
C ILE A 152 24.03 -14.72 -11.93
N LYS A 153 22.97 -14.13 -11.37
CA LYS A 153 21.60 -14.61 -11.62
C LYS A 153 21.20 -14.51 -13.08
N VAL A 154 21.60 -13.44 -13.77
CA VAL A 154 21.41 -13.31 -15.22
C VAL A 154 22.16 -14.42 -15.97
N ALA A 155 23.40 -14.73 -15.59
CA ALA A 155 24.18 -15.80 -16.20
C ALA A 155 23.49 -17.17 -16.03
N GLU A 156 22.88 -17.46 -14.88
CA GLU A 156 22.13 -18.70 -14.61
C GLU A 156 20.95 -18.92 -15.57
N VAL A 157 20.37 -17.84 -16.12
CA VAL A 157 19.20 -17.87 -17.03
C VAL A 157 19.54 -17.46 -18.46
N SER A 158 20.82 -17.28 -18.76
CA SER A 158 21.31 -16.85 -20.08
C SER A 158 21.83 -18.02 -20.93
N ASN A 159 22.06 -17.74 -22.21
CA ASN A 159 22.81 -18.66 -23.07
C ASN A 159 24.29 -18.77 -22.64
N LEU A 160 24.97 -19.81 -23.13
CA LEU A 160 26.36 -20.13 -22.75
C LEU A 160 27.35 -18.98 -22.99
N ILE A 161 27.16 -18.18 -24.04
CA ILE A 161 28.10 -17.10 -24.39
C ILE A 161 28.04 -15.98 -23.34
N ILE A 162 26.83 -15.53 -23.01
CA ILE A 162 26.63 -14.49 -21.99
C ILE A 162 27.06 -15.01 -20.61
N ALA A 163 26.70 -16.26 -20.28
CA ALA A 163 27.08 -16.86 -19.02
C ALA A 163 28.61 -16.95 -18.85
N GLN A 164 29.33 -17.43 -19.87
CA GLN A 164 30.79 -17.50 -19.86
C GLN A 164 31.44 -16.11 -19.77
N GLY A 165 30.93 -15.13 -20.52
CA GLY A 165 31.44 -13.76 -20.46
C GLY A 165 31.30 -13.13 -19.07
N ILE A 166 30.17 -13.35 -18.40
CA ILE A 166 29.96 -12.89 -17.01
C ILE A 166 30.88 -13.66 -16.04
N GLU A 167 31.00 -14.98 -16.19
CA GLU A 167 31.90 -15.80 -15.36
C GLU A 167 33.35 -15.32 -15.44
N GLU A 168 33.88 -15.13 -16.65
CA GLU A 168 35.27 -14.70 -16.87
C GLU A 168 35.52 -13.32 -16.26
N MET A 169 34.67 -12.35 -16.61
CA MET A 169 34.76 -10.98 -16.10
C MET A 169 34.69 -10.91 -14.57
N LEU A 170 33.72 -11.57 -13.94
CA LEU A 170 33.62 -11.56 -12.47
C LEU A 170 34.76 -12.33 -11.81
N THR A 171 35.28 -13.39 -12.45
CA THR A 171 36.44 -14.11 -11.92
C THR A 171 37.67 -13.19 -11.88
N GLU A 172 37.90 -12.45 -12.96
CA GLU A 172 39.01 -11.51 -13.09
C GLU A 172 38.96 -10.38 -12.06
N GLU A 173 37.77 -9.84 -11.79
CA GLU A 173 37.62 -8.75 -10.82
C GLU A 173 37.62 -9.27 -9.38
N LEU A 174 36.93 -10.37 -9.11
CA LEU A 174 36.86 -10.93 -7.75
C LEU A 174 38.22 -11.41 -7.25
N GLN A 175 39.14 -11.85 -8.11
CA GLN A 175 40.50 -12.24 -7.68
C GLN A 175 41.28 -11.10 -7.01
N LEU A 176 40.89 -9.84 -7.25
CA LEU A 176 41.49 -8.65 -6.64
C LEU A 176 40.98 -8.41 -5.21
N PHE A 177 39.82 -8.96 -4.85
CA PHE A 177 39.25 -8.88 -3.50
C PHE A 177 39.74 -10.05 -2.64
N LEU A 178 41.03 -10.01 -2.31
CA LEU A 178 41.63 -11.00 -1.42
C LEU A 178 41.17 -10.75 0.03
N PRO A 179 41.03 -11.80 0.88
CA PRO A 179 40.51 -11.64 2.25
C PRO A 179 41.27 -10.63 3.12
N TYR A 180 42.55 -10.38 2.80
CA TYR A 180 43.46 -9.49 3.53
C TYR A 180 43.57 -8.08 2.92
N VAL A 181 42.81 -7.76 1.86
CA VAL A 181 42.73 -6.38 1.35
C VAL A 181 42.21 -5.48 2.46
N ALA A 182 42.94 -4.39 2.76
CA ALA A 182 42.55 -3.43 3.79
C ALA A 182 41.23 -2.73 3.43
N ASP A 183 40.37 -2.50 4.42
CA ASP A 183 39.05 -1.87 4.23
C ASP A 183 39.14 -0.51 3.52
N GLU A 184 40.20 0.25 3.77
CA GLU A 184 40.46 1.58 3.17
C GLU A 184 40.63 1.52 1.64
N SER A 185 41.09 0.38 1.11
CA SER A 185 41.29 0.16 -0.34
C SER A 185 40.12 -0.52 -1.03
N LEU A 186 39.11 -0.99 -0.28
CA LEU A 186 37.96 -1.70 -0.86
C LEU A 186 37.13 -0.82 -1.78
N GLU A 187 36.92 0.45 -1.40
CA GLU A 187 36.17 1.41 -2.20
C GLU A 187 36.83 1.66 -3.56
N GLU A 188 38.15 1.88 -3.58
CA GLU A 188 38.89 2.08 -4.82
C GLU A 188 38.90 0.81 -5.69
N HIS A 189 39.11 -0.36 -5.09
CA HIS A 189 39.01 -1.64 -5.81
C HIS A 189 37.61 -1.85 -6.38
N ALA A 190 36.56 -1.60 -5.60
CA ALA A 190 35.17 -1.73 -6.04
C ALA A 190 34.83 -0.77 -7.17
N LYS A 191 35.29 0.48 -7.10
CA LYS A 191 35.14 1.46 -8.16
C LYS A 191 35.81 1.01 -9.46
N ASN A 192 37.04 0.49 -9.37
CA ASN A 192 37.75 -0.03 -10.54
C ASN A 192 37.05 -1.27 -11.12
N ALA A 193 36.63 -2.20 -10.27
CA ALA A 193 35.89 -3.39 -10.67
C ALA A 193 34.55 -3.04 -11.34
N LEU A 194 33.78 -2.09 -10.78
CA LEU A 194 32.57 -1.57 -11.40
C LEU A 194 32.82 -1.00 -12.79
N ASN A 195 33.84 -0.18 -12.95
CA ASN A 195 34.17 0.42 -14.25
C ASN A 195 34.54 -0.65 -15.28
N ASN A 196 35.31 -1.67 -14.88
CA ASN A 196 35.70 -2.77 -15.77
C ASN A 196 34.50 -3.66 -16.13
N VAL A 197 33.70 -4.05 -15.13
CA VAL A 197 32.48 -4.83 -15.34
C VAL A 197 31.51 -4.08 -16.25
N ASN A 198 31.22 -2.81 -15.98
CA ASN A 198 30.32 -2.01 -16.81
C ASN A 198 30.86 -1.86 -18.24
N ARG A 199 32.18 -1.69 -18.42
CA ARG A 199 32.81 -1.65 -19.75
C ARG A 199 32.63 -2.97 -20.48
N ALA A 200 32.83 -4.11 -19.82
CA ALA A 200 32.64 -5.42 -20.41
C ALA A 200 31.15 -5.68 -20.74
N LEU A 201 30.24 -5.36 -19.82
CA LEU A 201 28.78 -5.47 -20.02
C LEU A 201 28.27 -4.57 -21.15
N SER A 202 28.90 -3.42 -21.39
CA SER A 202 28.50 -2.51 -22.47
C SER A 202 28.50 -3.17 -23.86
N GLN A 203 29.35 -4.18 -24.06
CA GLN A 203 29.41 -4.95 -25.30
C GLN A 203 28.14 -5.80 -25.53
N TYR A 204 27.43 -6.13 -24.43
CA TYR A 204 26.19 -6.90 -24.43
C TYR A 204 24.95 -6.05 -24.20
N LYS A 205 25.08 -4.71 -24.09
CA LYS A 205 23.97 -3.81 -23.73
C LYS A 205 22.77 -3.90 -24.68
N PHE A 206 23.02 -4.24 -25.95
CA PHE A 206 21.98 -4.42 -26.97
C PHE A 206 21.37 -5.84 -26.99
N ASN A 207 21.91 -6.78 -26.22
CA ASN A 207 21.38 -8.14 -26.11
C ASN A 207 20.26 -8.18 -25.07
N LYS A 208 19.17 -7.45 -25.34
CA LYS A 208 17.96 -7.43 -24.50
C LYS A 208 16.93 -8.44 -25.01
N LEU A 209 16.15 -8.99 -24.10
CA LEU A 209 14.96 -9.79 -24.45
C LEU A 209 13.84 -8.86 -24.97
N PRO A 210 12.95 -9.34 -25.85
CA PRO A 210 11.85 -8.53 -26.35
C PRO A 210 10.86 -8.17 -25.24
N GLY A 211 10.36 -6.94 -25.29
CA GLY A 211 9.36 -6.40 -24.37
C GLY A 211 9.96 -5.52 -23.26
N LYS A 212 9.10 -5.08 -22.34
CA LYS A 212 9.43 -4.07 -21.33
C LYS A 212 8.77 -4.39 -19.98
N LEU A 213 9.50 -4.18 -18.89
CA LEU A 213 9.01 -4.22 -17.51
C LEU A 213 8.98 -2.80 -16.95
N ILE A 214 7.83 -2.41 -16.41
CA ILE A 214 7.68 -1.16 -15.66
C ILE A 214 7.52 -1.53 -14.19
N LEU A 215 8.52 -1.16 -13.39
CA LEU A 215 8.51 -1.35 -11.95
C LEU A 215 7.59 -0.31 -11.32
N ILE A 216 6.61 -0.78 -10.55
CA ILE A 216 5.61 0.04 -9.85
C ILE A 216 5.82 -0.16 -8.34
N PRO A 217 6.62 0.71 -7.69
CA PRO A 217 6.76 0.69 -6.24
C PRO A 217 5.45 1.05 -5.54
N GLN A 218 4.99 0.16 -4.65
CA GLN A 218 3.71 0.30 -3.96
C GLN A 218 3.77 -0.35 -2.57
N SER A 219 2.76 -0.09 -1.75
CA SER A 219 2.47 -0.92 -0.58
C SER A 219 0.96 -1.05 -0.40
N HIS A 220 0.48 -2.27 -0.53
CA HIS A 220 -0.88 -2.63 -0.16
C HIS A 220 -0.94 -2.65 1.37
N ILE A 221 -1.96 -1.99 1.92
CA ILE A 221 -2.16 -1.89 3.36
C ILE A 221 -3.63 -2.20 3.60
N ASP A 222 -3.90 -3.25 4.38
CA ASP A 222 -5.24 -3.49 4.86
C ASP A 222 -5.60 -2.45 5.90
N LEU A 223 -6.74 -1.77 5.67
CA LEU A 223 -7.31 -0.84 6.64
C LEU A 223 -7.49 -1.50 8.02
N ALA A 224 -7.95 -2.74 8.03
CA ALA A 224 -8.01 -3.60 9.21
C ALA A 224 -8.10 -5.06 8.76
N TRP A 225 -7.24 -5.92 9.33
CA TRP A 225 -7.22 -7.35 9.03
C TRP A 225 -6.76 -8.16 10.25
N LEU A 226 -5.45 -8.39 10.36
CA LEU A 226 -4.80 -9.00 11.53
C LEU A 226 -4.45 -7.98 12.62
N TRP A 227 -4.84 -6.73 12.41
CA TRP A 227 -4.69 -5.60 13.32
C TRP A 227 -5.96 -4.73 13.30
N PRO A 228 -6.23 -4.00 14.39
CA PRO A 228 -7.30 -3.01 14.42
C PRO A 228 -6.95 -1.77 13.60
N GLU A 229 -7.97 -1.00 13.21
CA GLU A 229 -7.85 0.24 12.43
C GLU A 229 -6.84 1.24 13.03
N LYS A 230 -6.82 1.36 14.37
CA LYS A 230 -5.87 2.26 15.05
C LYS A 230 -4.41 1.95 14.73
N GLU A 231 -4.06 0.69 14.48
CA GLU A 231 -2.69 0.31 14.15
C GLU A 231 -2.35 0.67 12.70
N THR A 232 -3.34 0.65 11.80
CA THR A 232 -3.18 1.14 10.43
C THR A 232 -2.71 2.58 10.40
N VAL A 233 -3.22 3.45 11.29
CA VAL A 233 -2.73 4.84 11.40
C VAL A 233 -1.21 4.90 11.61
N ARG A 234 -0.64 4.02 12.45
CA ARG A 234 0.82 3.92 12.63
C ARG A 234 1.54 3.22 11.47
N LYS A 235 0.88 2.27 10.80
CA LYS A 235 1.39 1.65 9.55
C LYS A 235 1.52 2.68 8.43
N LEU A 236 0.61 3.64 8.36
CA LEU A 236 0.69 4.74 7.40
C LEU A 236 1.87 5.66 7.67
N SER A 237 2.12 6.02 8.94
CA SER A 237 3.25 6.88 9.27
C SER A 237 4.60 6.26 8.91
N ARG A 238 4.81 4.97 9.24
CA ARG A 238 6.05 4.25 8.90
C ARG A 238 6.20 4.06 7.38
N THR A 239 5.14 3.67 6.68
CA THR A 239 5.22 3.35 5.24
C THR A 239 5.39 4.61 4.39
N PHE A 240 4.60 5.66 4.64
CA PHE A 240 4.66 6.86 3.81
C PHE A 240 5.93 7.65 4.05
N SER A 241 6.40 7.72 5.31
CA SER A 241 7.68 8.38 5.60
C SER A 241 8.85 7.63 4.93
N THR A 242 8.90 6.30 5.01
CA THR A 242 9.89 5.49 4.27
C THR A 242 9.85 5.75 2.76
N ALA A 243 8.67 5.71 2.15
CA ALA A 243 8.51 5.97 0.71
C ALA A 243 9.05 7.35 0.31
N LEU A 244 8.80 8.39 1.11
CA LEU A 244 9.34 9.73 0.88
C LEU A 244 10.88 9.73 0.95
N ARG A 245 11.48 9.10 1.95
CA ARG A 245 12.95 9.00 2.07
C ARG A 245 13.56 8.28 0.87
N LEU A 246 12.90 7.24 0.36
CA LEU A 246 13.35 6.53 -0.84
C LEU A 246 13.26 7.39 -2.10
N GLY A 247 12.21 8.21 -2.24
CA GLY A 247 12.06 9.18 -3.34
C GLY A 247 13.06 10.33 -3.32
N GLU A 248 13.70 10.60 -2.18
CA GLU A 248 14.84 11.52 -2.07
C GLU A 248 16.16 10.88 -2.53
N LEU A 249 16.29 9.56 -2.38
CA LEU A 249 17.48 8.82 -2.80
C LEU A 249 17.45 8.39 -4.27
N CYS A 250 16.27 8.42 -4.91
CA CYS A 250 16.09 7.99 -6.29
C CYS A 250 15.07 8.87 -7.02
N ASP A 251 15.53 9.67 -7.99
CA ASP A 251 14.64 10.60 -8.73
C ASP A 251 13.63 9.91 -9.66
N GLU A 252 13.90 8.70 -10.11
CA GLU A 252 13.00 7.90 -10.96
C GLU A 252 11.93 7.16 -10.14
N PHE A 253 12.03 7.18 -8.82
CA PHE A 253 11.12 6.47 -7.93
C PHE A 253 9.75 7.16 -7.87
N ILE A 254 8.70 6.39 -8.12
CA ILE A 254 7.30 6.82 -8.00
C ILE A 254 6.60 5.82 -7.09
N TYR A 255 6.18 6.27 -5.91
CA TYR A 255 5.43 5.43 -4.98
C TYR A 255 3.93 5.50 -5.25
N HIS A 256 3.23 4.37 -5.24
CA HIS A 256 1.80 4.30 -5.58
C HIS A 256 0.95 3.93 -4.36
N GLN A 257 -0.19 4.62 -4.18
CA GLN A 257 -1.16 4.30 -3.11
C GLN A 257 -2.60 4.60 -3.54
N SER A 258 -3.55 3.75 -3.12
CA SER A 258 -4.91 3.65 -3.61
C SER A 258 -5.98 4.37 -2.78
N GLN A 259 -5.93 4.25 -1.44
CA GLN A 259 -7.08 4.54 -0.57
C GLN A 259 -7.12 5.99 -0.05
N PRO A 260 -8.12 6.83 -0.43
CA PRO A 260 -8.37 8.17 0.12
C PRO A 260 -8.46 8.22 1.65
N GLN A 261 -9.06 7.20 2.28
CA GLN A 261 -9.16 7.09 3.74
C GLN A 261 -7.78 7.18 4.43
N PHE A 262 -6.72 6.67 3.80
CA PHE A 262 -5.36 6.75 4.35
C PHE A 262 -4.83 8.17 4.36
N PHE A 263 -5.03 8.91 3.27
CA PHE A 263 -4.69 10.33 3.19
C PHE A 263 -5.48 11.16 4.19
N SER A 264 -6.74 10.79 4.45
CA SER A 264 -7.54 11.42 5.50
C SER A 264 -6.94 11.18 6.88
N TYR A 265 -6.52 9.94 7.21
CA TYR A 265 -5.88 9.66 8.50
C TYR A 265 -4.55 10.35 8.69
N ILE A 266 -3.67 10.36 7.68
CA ILE A 266 -2.39 11.08 7.83
C ILE A 266 -2.64 12.59 7.91
N LYS A 267 -3.65 13.14 7.24
CA LYS A 267 -4.02 14.55 7.38
C LYS A 267 -4.47 14.90 8.79
N GLU A 268 -5.23 14.00 9.42
CA GLU A 268 -5.75 14.18 10.78
C GLU A 268 -4.66 13.98 11.84
N TYR A 269 -3.94 12.86 11.78
CA TYR A 269 -3.01 12.45 12.82
C TYR A 269 -1.58 12.96 12.54
N TYR A 270 -1.10 12.93 11.31
CA TYR A 270 0.29 13.32 10.97
C TYR A 270 0.33 14.48 9.96
N PRO A 271 -0.19 15.68 10.29
CA PRO A 271 -0.37 16.78 9.34
C PRO A 271 0.93 17.23 8.67
N ASP A 272 2.07 17.16 9.36
CA ASP A 272 3.39 17.43 8.78
C ASP A 272 3.74 16.43 7.67
N LEU A 273 3.61 15.13 7.95
CA LEU A 273 3.82 14.07 6.97
C LEU A 273 2.86 14.20 5.79
N TYR A 274 1.61 14.58 6.04
CA TYR A 274 0.64 14.84 4.99
C TYR A 274 1.07 15.98 4.04
N GLN A 275 1.70 17.04 4.55
CA GLN A 275 2.24 18.10 3.68
C GLN A 275 3.39 17.59 2.80
N GLU A 276 4.28 16.74 3.33
CA GLU A 276 5.34 16.11 2.54
C GLU A 276 4.79 15.20 1.45
N VAL A 277 3.80 14.36 1.79
CA VAL A 277 3.10 13.50 0.82
C VAL A 277 2.42 14.34 -0.25
N LYS A 278 1.70 15.40 0.15
CA LYS A 278 1.03 16.30 -0.80
C LYS A 278 2.03 16.97 -1.75
N LYS A 279 3.18 17.39 -1.25
CA LYS A 279 4.25 17.91 -2.09
C LYS A 279 4.77 16.84 -3.07
N ALA A 280 5.06 15.63 -2.60
CA ALA A 280 5.54 14.54 -3.43
C ALA A 280 4.54 14.11 -4.52
N VAL A 281 3.23 14.18 -4.22
CA VAL A 281 2.16 13.96 -5.21
C VAL A 281 2.19 15.01 -6.31
N LEU A 282 2.30 16.29 -5.94
CA LEU A 282 2.36 17.39 -6.92
C LEU A 282 3.66 17.39 -7.74
N GLU A 283 4.75 16.87 -7.17
CA GLU A 283 6.04 16.69 -7.85
C GLU A 283 6.09 15.42 -8.72
N GLY A 284 5.10 14.53 -8.64
CA GLY A 284 5.05 13.28 -9.40
C GLY A 284 5.94 12.16 -8.86
N LYS A 285 6.46 12.28 -7.63
CA LYS A 285 7.21 11.21 -6.92
C LYS A 285 6.30 10.27 -6.13
N PHE A 286 5.02 10.63 -6.00
CA PHE A 286 3.99 9.83 -5.35
C PHE A 286 2.73 9.86 -6.23
N GLU A 287 2.34 8.72 -6.78
CA GLU A 287 1.18 8.61 -7.67
C GLU A 287 -0.05 8.10 -6.90
N LEU A 288 -1.15 8.84 -7.02
CA LEU A 288 -2.45 8.39 -6.55
C LEU A 288 -3.02 7.41 -7.57
N VAL A 289 -3.37 6.21 -7.11
CA VAL A 289 -4.16 5.21 -7.87
C VAL A 289 -5.49 4.98 -7.13
N GLY A 290 -6.38 4.14 -7.65
CA GLY A 290 -7.68 3.91 -7.03
C GLY A 290 -8.68 5.03 -7.32
N GLY A 291 -9.68 5.18 -6.47
CA GLY A 291 -10.75 6.17 -6.64
C GLY A 291 -11.90 5.96 -5.67
N MET A 292 -12.11 4.72 -5.23
CA MET A 292 -12.99 4.39 -4.12
C MET A 292 -12.41 4.83 -2.76
N TRP A 293 -13.26 5.20 -1.80
CA TRP A 293 -12.88 5.75 -0.48
C TRP A 293 -11.97 4.80 0.33
N VAL A 294 -12.26 3.50 0.24
CA VAL A 294 -11.39 2.40 0.65
C VAL A 294 -11.23 1.43 -0.53
N GLU A 295 -10.58 0.29 -0.34
CA GLU A 295 -10.67 -0.85 -1.27
C GLU A 295 -11.82 -1.78 -0.80
N PRO A 296 -13.08 -1.59 -1.25
CA PRO A 296 -14.21 -2.31 -0.69
C PRO A 296 -14.33 -3.74 -1.24
N ASP A 297 -15.03 -4.59 -0.50
CA ASP A 297 -15.65 -5.78 -1.10
C ASP A 297 -16.56 -5.38 -2.26
N CYS A 298 -16.53 -6.15 -3.34
CA CYS A 298 -17.28 -5.85 -4.56
C CYS A 298 -18.47 -6.78 -4.82
N ASN A 299 -18.91 -7.53 -3.80
CA ASN A 299 -20.03 -8.48 -3.89
C ASN A 299 -21.22 -8.08 -3.01
N ILE A 300 -20.96 -7.71 -1.75
CA ILE A 300 -21.98 -7.50 -0.70
C ILE A 300 -22.56 -6.07 -0.70
N PRO A 301 -21.76 -4.99 -0.90
CA PRO A 301 -22.29 -3.64 -0.90
C PRO A 301 -23.36 -3.41 -1.97
N SER A 302 -24.23 -2.45 -1.70
CA SER A 302 -25.22 -2.00 -2.68
C SER A 302 -24.56 -1.22 -3.85
N GLY A 303 -25.24 -1.15 -5.00
CA GLY A 303 -24.77 -0.31 -6.12
C GLY A 303 -24.60 1.16 -5.73
N GLU A 304 -25.49 1.71 -4.89
CA GLU A 304 -25.36 3.08 -4.36
C GLU A 304 -24.09 3.21 -3.51
N SER A 305 -23.71 2.19 -2.75
CA SER A 305 -22.45 2.20 -2.00
C SER A 305 -21.25 2.30 -2.94
N PHE A 306 -21.22 1.58 -4.07
CA PHE A 306 -20.13 1.75 -5.05
C PHE A 306 -20.08 3.16 -5.64
N VAL A 307 -21.25 3.77 -5.91
CA VAL A 307 -21.33 5.18 -6.32
C VAL A 307 -20.75 6.09 -5.24
N ARG A 308 -21.08 5.86 -3.96
CA ARG A 308 -20.56 6.67 -2.84
C ARG A 308 -19.09 6.44 -2.55
N GLN A 309 -18.57 5.22 -2.73
CA GLN A 309 -17.14 4.93 -2.66
C GLN A 309 -16.38 5.85 -3.63
N LEU A 310 -16.79 5.89 -4.90
CA LEU A 310 -16.17 6.72 -5.93
C LEU A 310 -16.41 8.22 -5.69
N LEU A 311 -17.64 8.61 -5.34
CA LEU A 311 -17.98 10.01 -5.10
C LEU A 311 -17.10 10.61 -4.00
N TYR A 312 -17.09 10.01 -2.81
CA TYR A 312 -16.32 10.57 -1.70
C TYR A 312 -14.81 10.37 -1.89
N GLY A 313 -14.38 9.28 -2.51
CA GLY A 313 -12.97 9.03 -2.78
C GLY A 313 -12.38 10.02 -3.78
N LYS A 314 -13.00 10.15 -4.97
CA LYS A 314 -12.54 11.09 -6.00
C LYS A 314 -12.70 12.54 -5.57
N GLN A 315 -13.79 12.90 -4.91
CA GLN A 315 -13.99 14.26 -4.40
C GLN A 315 -12.92 14.63 -3.35
N PHE A 316 -12.51 13.69 -2.49
CA PHE A 316 -11.42 13.92 -1.56
C PHE A 316 -10.13 14.21 -2.33
N PHE A 317 -9.76 13.39 -3.31
CA PHE A 317 -8.54 13.63 -4.08
C PHE A 317 -8.58 14.95 -4.87
N GLU A 318 -9.70 15.29 -5.50
CA GLU A 318 -9.85 16.57 -6.20
C GLU A 318 -9.71 17.77 -5.26
N LYS A 319 -10.34 17.72 -4.09
CA LYS A 319 -10.25 18.79 -3.09
C LYS A 319 -8.83 18.94 -2.54
N GLU A 320 -8.16 17.83 -2.28
CA GLU A 320 -6.89 17.83 -1.57
C GLU A 320 -5.68 17.99 -2.50
N PHE A 321 -5.73 17.47 -3.73
CA PHE A 321 -4.60 17.43 -4.68
C PHE A 321 -4.91 18.09 -6.03
N GLY A 322 -6.16 18.48 -6.29
CA GLY A 322 -6.55 19.18 -7.53
C GLY A 322 -6.89 18.27 -8.71
N PHE A 323 -6.82 16.95 -8.53
CA PHE A 323 -7.20 15.95 -9.53
C PHE A 323 -7.63 14.65 -8.85
N SER A 324 -8.34 13.79 -9.58
CA SER A 324 -8.64 12.42 -9.17
C SER A 324 -7.97 11.40 -10.12
N PRO A 325 -7.52 10.25 -9.59
CA PRO A 325 -7.03 9.14 -10.40
C PRO A 325 -8.10 8.57 -11.34
N LYS A 326 -7.63 8.10 -12.50
CA LYS A 326 -8.46 7.48 -13.55
C LYS A 326 -8.31 5.97 -13.66
N ILE A 327 -7.61 5.35 -12.71
CA ILE A 327 -7.36 3.91 -12.70
C ILE A 327 -7.85 3.39 -11.36
N GLU A 328 -8.92 2.61 -11.38
CA GLU A 328 -9.43 2.00 -10.15
C GLU A 328 -8.56 0.78 -9.80
N TRP A 329 -8.19 0.68 -8.52
CA TRP A 329 -7.09 -0.16 -8.04
C TRP A 329 -7.58 -1.03 -6.88
N LEU A 330 -7.99 -2.26 -7.19
CA LEU A 330 -8.56 -3.21 -6.23
C LEU A 330 -7.81 -4.55 -6.29
N PRO A 331 -6.55 -4.59 -5.81
CA PRO A 331 -5.70 -5.76 -5.93
C PRO A 331 -6.23 -6.96 -5.15
N ASP A 332 -6.77 -6.77 -3.94
CA ASP A 332 -7.04 -7.86 -2.99
C ASP A 332 -8.53 -8.18 -2.76
N VAL A 333 -9.41 -7.68 -3.62
CA VAL A 333 -10.85 -7.85 -3.47
C VAL A 333 -11.32 -9.23 -3.94
N PHE A 334 -12.26 -9.84 -3.20
CA PHE A 334 -12.70 -11.23 -3.39
C PHE A 334 -13.78 -11.42 -4.48
N GLY A 335 -13.49 -10.98 -5.70
CA GLY A 335 -14.40 -11.05 -6.86
C GLY A 335 -15.15 -9.75 -7.12
N PHE A 336 -15.74 -9.61 -8.32
CA PHE A 336 -16.26 -8.33 -8.78
C PHE A 336 -17.62 -8.41 -9.48
N SER A 337 -18.57 -7.62 -8.98
CA SER A 337 -19.92 -7.47 -9.55
C SER A 337 -19.89 -6.98 -11.01
N PRO A 338 -20.73 -7.54 -11.89
CA PRO A 338 -20.79 -7.18 -13.30
C PRO A 338 -21.44 -5.80 -13.57
N SER A 339 -21.84 -5.08 -12.53
CA SER A 339 -22.34 -3.70 -12.66
C SER A 339 -21.21 -2.65 -12.57
N LEU A 340 -20.03 -3.05 -12.08
CA LEU A 340 -18.91 -2.13 -11.88
C LEU A 340 -18.40 -1.47 -13.17
N PRO A 341 -18.35 -2.11 -14.36
CA PRO A 341 -17.90 -1.42 -15.57
C PRO A 341 -18.67 -0.14 -15.86
N GLN A 342 -20.00 -0.15 -15.72
CA GLN A 342 -20.84 1.03 -15.89
C GLN A 342 -20.51 2.10 -14.86
N ILE A 343 -20.54 1.72 -13.57
CA ILE A 343 -20.31 2.65 -12.45
C ILE A 343 -18.92 3.31 -12.55
N LEU A 344 -17.88 2.54 -12.91
CA LEU A 344 -16.53 3.03 -13.07
C LEU A 344 -16.42 4.02 -14.25
N ARG A 345 -17.05 3.71 -15.38
CA ARG A 345 -17.05 4.60 -16.55
C ARG A 345 -17.78 5.91 -16.28
N ASP A 346 -18.94 5.86 -15.62
CA ASP A 346 -19.69 7.05 -15.22
C ASP A 346 -18.91 7.94 -14.24
N ALA A 347 -17.99 7.35 -13.48
CA ALA A 347 -17.05 8.06 -12.60
C ALA A 347 -15.74 8.48 -13.29
N ASP A 348 -15.65 8.50 -14.63
CA ASP A 348 -14.43 8.86 -15.39
C ASP A 348 -13.20 7.98 -15.09
N THR A 349 -13.43 6.68 -14.81
CA THR A 349 -12.35 5.68 -14.73
C THR A 349 -12.06 5.10 -16.12
N LEU A 350 -10.78 5.08 -16.50
CA LEU A 350 -10.28 4.65 -17.80
C LEU A 350 -9.86 3.18 -17.84
N ALA A 351 -9.38 2.64 -16.72
CA ALA A 351 -8.96 1.25 -16.59
C ALA A 351 -9.17 0.73 -15.17
N PHE A 352 -9.26 -0.59 -15.05
CA PHE A 352 -9.41 -1.29 -13.79
C PHE A 352 -8.23 -2.25 -13.56
N MET A 353 -7.71 -2.29 -12.33
CA MET A 353 -6.63 -3.18 -11.94
C MET A 353 -7.08 -4.09 -10.79
N THR A 354 -6.81 -5.38 -10.93
CA THR A 354 -6.89 -6.36 -9.84
C THR A 354 -5.85 -7.45 -10.00
N ILE A 355 -5.50 -8.17 -8.93
CA ILE A 355 -4.63 -9.37 -9.02
C ILE A 355 -5.34 -10.65 -8.57
N LYS A 356 -6.42 -10.53 -7.80
CA LYS A 356 -6.96 -11.67 -7.04
C LYS A 356 -7.59 -12.75 -7.90
N LEU A 357 -7.99 -12.42 -9.13
CA LEU A 357 -8.45 -13.39 -10.13
C LEU A 357 -7.37 -14.43 -10.51
N GLY A 358 -6.09 -14.15 -10.25
CA GLY A 358 -5.01 -15.13 -10.40
C GLY A 358 -5.06 -16.27 -9.37
N TRP A 359 -5.92 -16.19 -8.36
CA TRP A 359 -6.00 -17.13 -7.23
C TRP A 359 -7.18 -18.12 -7.31
N ASN A 360 -7.82 -18.24 -8.48
CA ASN A 360 -8.86 -19.24 -8.68
C ASN A 360 -8.37 -20.65 -8.34
N ASP A 361 -9.19 -21.42 -7.63
CA ASP A 361 -8.82 -22.76 -7.13
C ASP A 361 -8.92 -23.86 -8.20
N THR A 362 -9.77 -23.67 -9.22
CA THR A 362 -10.08 -24.69 -10.22
C THR A 362 -9.67 -24.22 -11.62
N ASN A 363 -10.10 -23.03 -12.06
CA ASN A 363 -9.86 -22.53 -13.41
C ASN A 363 -8.87 -21.36 -13.41
N ARG A 364 -7.73 -21.56 -14.06
CA ARG A 364 -6.79 -20.47 -14.33
C ARG A 364 -7.48 -19.39 -15.18
N PHE A 365 -7.43 -18.14 -14.71
CA PHE A 365 -7.96 -17.01 -15.45
C PHE A 365 -7.20 -16.85 -16.78
N PRO A 366 -7.88 -16.68 -17.92
CA PRO A 366 -7.27 -16.88 -19.24
C PRO A 366 -6.30 -15.76 -19.65
N GLU A 367 -6.60 -14.52 -19.28
CA GLU A 367 -5.89 -13.34 -19.80
C GLU A 367 -5.55 -12.33 -18.71
N THR A 368 -4.44 -11.64 -18.92
CA THR A 368 -3.98 -10.59 -18.01
C THR A 368 -4.37 -9.19 -18.46
N ILE A 369 -4.72 -8.97 -19.73
CA ILE A 369 -5.24 -7.69 -20.22
C ILE A 369 -6.38 -7.96 -21.20
N PHE A 370 -7.57 -7.48 -20.86
CA PHE A 370 -8.81 -7.75 -21.60
C PHE A 370 -9.83 -6.63 -21.39
N ASN A 371 -10.88 -6.64 -22.21
CA ASN A 371 -12.04 -5.77 -22.02
C ASN A 371 -13.03 -6.43 -21.04
N TRP A 372 -13.46 -5.73 -20.00
CA TRP A 372 -14.54 -6.21 -19.13
C TRP A 372 -15.84 -5.50 -19.47
N ARG A 373 -16.84 -6.27 -19.90
CA ARG A 373 -18.16 -5.78 -20.29
C ARG A 373 -19.19 -6.07 -19.21
N GLY A 374 -19.80 -5.00 -18.70
CA GLY A 374 -20.86 -5.06 -17.70
C GLY A 374 -22.18 -5.53 -18.29
N ILE A 375 -23.16 -5.76 -17.40
CA ILE A 375 -24.50 -6.26 -17.77
C ILE A 375 -25.27 -5.35 -18.74
N ASP A 376 -24.91 -4.07 -18.81
CA ASP A 376 -25.52 -3.06 -19.68
C ASP A 376 -24.80 -2.92 -21.04
N GLY A 377 -23.69 -3.64 -21.23
CA GLY A 377 -22.82 -3.55 -22.41
C GLY A 377 -21.68 -2.53 -22.29
N THR A 378 -21.64 -1.72 -21.22
CA THR A 378 -20.53 -0.80 -20.98
C THR A 378 -19.24 -1.58 -20.77
N THR A 379 -18.15 -1.11 -21.38
CA THR A 379 -16.87 -1.81 -21.37
C THR A 379 -15.76 -0.93 -20.78
N ILE A 380 -14.93 -1.53 -19.92
CA ILE A 380 -13.71 -0.94 -19.36
C ILE A 380 -12.53 -1.91 -19.53
N PRO A 381 -11.33 -1.46 -19.93
CA PRO A 381 -10.16 -2.33 -19.98
C PRO A 381 -9.69 -2.70 -18.56
N VAL A 382 -9.25 -3.94 -18.42
CA VAL A 382 -8.73 -4.51 -17.18
C VAL A 382 -7.30 -4.97 -17.41
N PHE A 383 -6.41 -4.78 -16.43
CA PHE A 383 -5.10 -5.41 -16.41
C PHE A 383 -4.80 -6.07 -15.06
N LEU A 384 -4.16 -7.23 -15.11
CA LEU A 384 -3.81 -8.08 -13.97
C LEU A 384 -2.30 -8.22 -13.88
N PRO A 385 -1.62 -7.42 -13.04
CA PRO A 385 -0.27 -7.73 -12.59
C PRO A 385 -0.20 -9.12 -11.97
N ARG A 386 0.98 -9.74 -11.95
CA ARG A 386 1.13 -11.13 -11.53
C ARG A 386 0.95 -11.30 -10.03
N ALA A 387 1.48 -10.37 -9.23
CA ALA A 387 1.30 -10.33 -7.78
C ALA A 387 1.48 -8.91 -7.24
N LEU A 388 1.18 -8.70 -5.95
CA LEU A 388 1.38 -7.43 -5.25
C LEU A 388 2.85 -7.19 -4.86
N ASN A 389 3.49 -8.23 -4.33
CA ASN A 389 4.81 -8.15 -3.69
C ASN A 389 5.87 -8.84 -4.55
N GLU A 390 5.97 -8.46 -5.82
CA GLU A 390 6.93 -9.09 -6.73
C GLU A 390 8.36 -8.68 -6.37
N ASP A 391 9.28 -9.65 -6.42
CA ASP A 391 10.69 -9.39 -6.18
C ASP A 391 11.34 -8.71 -7.40
N VAL A 392 12.51 -8.11 -7.15
CA VAL A 392 13.33 -7.41 -8.14
C VAL A 392 14.58 -8.25 -8.38
N ASP A 393 14.43 -9.28 -9.22
CA ASP A 393 15.53 -10.14 -9.64
C ASP A 393 15.34 -10.66 -11.08
N ALA A 394 16.43 -11.10 -11.69
CA ALA A 394 16.47 -11.55 -13.07
C ALA A 394 15.51 -12.73 -13.38
N GLN A 395 15.37 -13.69 -12.46
CA GLN A 395 14.55 -14.87 -12.69
C GLN A 395 13.06 -14.50 -12.63
N GLU A 396 12.65 -13.69 -11.65
CA GLU A 396 11.27 -13.22 -11.53
C GLU A 396 10.86 -12.33 -12.71
N PHE A 397 11.77 -11.50 -13.24
CA PHE A 397 11.51 -10.70 -14.44
C PHE A 397 11.26 -11.56 -15.68
N ILE A 398 12.07 -12.60 -15.90
CA ILE A 398 11.86 -13.53 -17.02
C ILE A 398 10.53 -14.27 -16.86
N LYS A 399 10.20 -14.73 -15.64
CA LYS A 399 8.91 -15.37 -15.35
C LYS A 399 7.74 -14.43 -15.62
N ALA A 400 7.83 -13.17 -15.21
CA ALA A 400 6.79 -12.16 -15.44
C ALA A 400 6.58 -11.91 -16.94
N MET A 401 7.67 -11.80 -17.72
CA MET A 401 7.62 -11.66 -19.17
C MET A 401 7.02 -12.89 -19.87
N ASP A 402 7.48 -14.10 -19.51
CA ASP A 402 6.96 -15.35 -20.07
C ASP A 402 5.46 -15.54 -19.74
N TYR A 403 5.05 -15.19 -18.52
CA TYR A 403 3.65 -15.20 -18.12
C TYR A 403 2.81 -14.21 -18.96
N SER A 404 3.30 -12.99 -19.13
CA SER A 404 2.64 -11.96 -19.95
C SER A 404 2.50 -12.39 -21.42
N GLN A 405 3.57 -12.89 -22.04
CA GLN A 405 3.56 -13.37 -23.44
C GLN A 405 2.54 -14.49 -23.69
N LYS A 406 2.22 -15.29 -22.66
CA LYS A 406 1.22 -16.36 -22.73
C LYS A 406 -0.22 -15.87 -22.51
N THR A 407 -0.42 -14.66 -21.97
CA THR A 407 -1.71 -14.20 -21.45
C THR A 407 -2.17 -12.86 -22.02
N THR A 408 -1.33 -12.16 -22.78
CA THR A 408 -1.69 -10.91 -23.47
C THR A 408 -0.80 -10.66 -24.69
N ALA A 409 -1.30 -9.84 -25.62
CA ALA A 409 -0.54 -9.34 -26.76
C ALA A 409 0.27 -8.07 -26.44
N VAL A 410 0.10 -7.50 -25.23
CA VAL A 410 0.81 -6.30 -24.80
C VAL A 410 2.23 -6.69 -24.34
N PRO A 411 3.30 -6.20 -25.00
CA PRO A 411 4.67 -6.61 -24.70
C PRO A 411 5.28 -5.84 -23.50
N THR A 412 4.44 -5.22 -22.68
CA THR A 412 4.84 -4.41 -21.52
C THR A 412 4.15 -4.93 -20.28
N VAL A 413 4.94 -5.19 -19.24
CA VAL A 413 4.48 -5.76 -17.98
C VAL A 413 4.51 -4.69 -16.90
N CYS A 414 3.38 -4.55 -16.19
CA CYS A 414 3.27 -3.78 -14.96
C CYS A 414 3.68 -4.69 -13.79
N HIS A 415 4.85 -4.44 -13.20
CA HIS A 415 5.49 -5.30 -12.20
C HIS A 415 5.46 -4.61 -10.83
N LEU A 416 4.64 -5.11 -9.92
CA LEU A 416 4.38 -4.44 -8.64
C LEU A 416 5.44 -4.82 -7.61
N ILE A 417 6.21 -3.86 -7.12
CA ILE A 417 7.30 -4.12 -6.17
C ILE A 417 7.00 -3.51 -4.81
N GLY A 418 7.58 -4.15 -3.80
CA GLY A 418 7.50 -3.73 -2.40
C GLY A 418 6.81 -4.76 -1.52
N PHE A 419 6.87 -4.53 -0.22
CA PHE A 419 6.18 -5.34 0.77
C PHE A 419 4.83 -4.71 1.09
N GLY A 420 3.78 -5.52 1.02
CA GLY A 420 2.39 -5.13 1.17
C GLY A 420 1.67 -5.91 2.28
N ASP A 421 0.35 -6.02 2.13
CA ASP A 421 -0.66 -6.56 3.06
C ASP A 421 -0.76 -5.77 4.38
N GLY A 422 0.37 -5.33 4.96
CA GLY A 422 0.43 -4.54 6.19
C GLY A 422 1.32 -3.30 6.15
N GLY A 423 1.70 -2.82 4.97
CA GLY A 423 2.63 -1.69 4.84
C GLY A 423 4.09 -2.09 4.65
N GLY A 424 4.99 -1.14 4.89
CA GLY A 424 6.43 -1.27 4.68
C GLY A 424 6.84 -0.70 3.33
N GLY A 425 6.34 -1.27 2.24
CA GLY A 425 6.59 -0.81 0.88
C GLY A 425 7.93 -1.27 0.30
N PRO A 426 8.44 -0.62 -0.75
CA PRO A 426 9.67 -1.00 -1.43
C PRO A 426 10.90 -0.71 -0.58
N THR A 427 11.96 -1.51 -0.72
CA THR A 427 13.23 -1.28 -0.02
C THR A 427 14.23 -0.52 -0.89
N LEU A 428 15.23 0.10 -0.24
CA LEU A 428 16.34 0.73 -0.96
C LEU A 428 17.11 -0.27 -1.85
N GLU A 429 17.23 -1.52 -1.39
CA GLU A 429 17.86 -2.60 -2.17
C GLU A 429 17.06 -2.92 -3.43
N GLN A 430 15.74 -3.04 -3.36
CA GLN A 430 14.88 -3.26 -4.53
C GLN A 430 15.02 -2.12 -5.55
N ILE A 431 15.11 -0.86 -5.10
CA ILE A 431 15.31 0.28 -5.99
C ILE A 431 16.68 0.20 -6.69
N LYS A 432 17.75 -0.09 -5.94
CA LYS A 432 19.10 -0.24 -6.49
C LYS A 432 19.19 -1.40 -7.49
N LYS A 433 18.59 -2.55 -7.16
CA LYS A 433 18.51 -3.71 -8.06
C LYS A 433 17.78 -3.37 -9.36
N GLY A 434 16.66 -2.66 -9.30
CA GLY A 434 15.92 -2.26 -10.50
C GLY A 434 16.77 -1.47 -11.49
N LYS A 435 17.62 -0.56 -10.99
CA LYS A 435 18.58 0.20 -11.81
C LYS A 435 19.72 -0.66 -12.36
N ILE A 436 20.24 -1.58 -11.55
CA ILE A 436 21.32 -2.48 -11.98
C ILE A 436 20.83 -3.44 -13.07
N LEU A 437 19.65 -4.04 -12.86
CA LEU A 437 19.04 -4.99 -13.80
C LEU A 437 18.68 -4.31 -15.14
N SER A 438 18.34 -3.02 -15.15
CA SER A 438 18.03 -2.30 -16.39
C SER A 438 19.22 -2.17 -17.34
N ASP A 439 20.46 -2.26 -16.83
CA ASP A 439 21.68 -2.26 -17.65
C ASP A 439 22.19 -3.66 -18.03
N LEU A 440 21.72 -4.72 -17.36
CA LEU A 440 22.20 -6.10 -17.59
C LEU A 440 21.63 -6.72 -18.89
N PRO A 441 22.41 -7.57 -19.59
CA PRO A 441 21.95 -8.27 -20.80
C PRO A 441 20.94 -9.38 -20.46
N ASN A 442 20.33 -9.97 -21.48
CA ASN A 442 19.39 -11.10 -21.37
C ASN A 442 18.18 -10.81 -20.46
N LEU A 443 17.83 -9.54 -20.31
CA LEU A 443 16.63 -9.04 -19.64
C LEU A 443 15.87 -8.13 -20.60
N PRO A 444 14.56 -7.89 -20.41
CA PRO A 444 13.83 -6.88 -21.18
C PRO A 444 14.31 -5.45 -20.85
N GLU A 445 13.74 -4.46 -21.54
CA GLU A 445 13.85 -3.07 -21.07
C GLU A 445 13.18 -2.96 -19.70
N ILE A 446 13.82 -2.29 -18.73
CA ILE A 446 13.32 -2.14 -17.37
C ILE A 446 13.38 -0.66 -16.99
N GLU A 447 12.30 -0.12 -16.46
CA GLU A 447 12.25 1.24 -15.91
C GLU A 447 11.33 1.30 -14.70
N PHE A 448 11.56 2.27 -13.82
CA PHE A 448 10.52 2.71 -12.88
C PHE A 448 9.51 3.55 -13.64
N GLY A 449 8.23 3.45 -13.28
CA GLY A 449 7.22 4.19 -14.01
C GLY A 449 5.93 4.44 -13.26
N SER A 450 5.03 5.05 -14.03
CA SER A 450 3.71 5.51 -13.62
C SER A 450 2.66 4.56 -14.15
N VAL A 451 1.70 4.16 -13.31
CA VAL A 451 0.56 3.34 -13.75
C VAL A 451 -0.29 4.12 -14.76
N LYS A 452 -0.48 5.42 -14.54
CA LYS A 452 -1.13 6.31 -15.51
C LYS A 452 -0.49 6.21 -16.89
N LYS A 453 0.84 6.41 -16.99
CA LYS A 453 1.56 6.32 -18.27
C LYS A 453 1.51 4.90 -18.85
N TYR A 454 1.58 3.86 -18.01
CA TYR A 454 1.44 2.48 -18.47
C TYR A 454 0.09 2.25 -19.15
N VAL A 455 -1.01 2.67 -18.52
CA VAL A 455 -2.36 2.53 -19.07
C VAL A 455 -2.54 3.36 -20.35
N GLU A 456 -2.12 4.62 -20.35
CA GLU A 456 -2.21 5.50 -21.52
C GLU A 456 -1.48 4.92 -22.74
N ASN A 457 -0.25 4.43 -22.55
CA ASN A 457 0.60 3.97 -23.65
C ASN A 457 0.29 2.54 -24.11
N ASN A 458 -0.24 1.70 -23.22
CA ASN A 458 -0.35 0.26 -23.48
C ASN A 458 -1.78 -0.28 -23.53
N ILE A 459 -2.76 0.46 -23.01
CA ILE A 459 -4.13 -0.05 -22.81
C ILE A 459 -5.17 0.85 -23.49
N SER A 460 -5.28 2.13 -23.12
CA SER A 460 -6.45 2.98 -23.46
C SER A 460 -6.74 3.19 -24.95
N HIS A 461 -5.76 2.96 -25.82
CA HIS A 461 -5.88 3.16 -27.28
C HIS A 461 -5.54 1.92 -28.10
N LYS A 462 -5.45 0.74 -27.46
CA LYS A 462 -5.16 -0.51 -28.14
C LYS A 462 -6.43 -1.35 -28.26
N GLU A 463 -6.57 -2.01 -29.41
CA GLU A 463 -7.62 -3.01 -29.59
C GLU A 463 -7.26 -4.23 -28.75
N LEU A 464 -7.93 -4.40 -27.61
CA LEU A 464 -7.78 -5.58 -26.77
C LEU A 464 -8.57 -6.73 -27.39
N LYS A 465 -7.89 -7.87 -27.55
CA LYS A 465 -8.37 -9.00 -28.36
C LYS A 465 -9.65 -9.63 -27.81
N ASN A 466 -9.77 -9.73 -26.48
CA ASN A 466 -10.84 -10.49 -25.85
C ASN A 466 -11.66 -9.63 -24.89
N THR A 467 -12.89 -10.08 -24.68
CA THR A 467 -13.84 -9.44 -23.78
C THR A 467 -14.41 -10.48 -22.80
N TRP A 468 -14.43 -10.14 -21.52
CA TRP A 468 -15.11 -10.90 -20.48
C TRP A 468 -16.49 -10.29 -20.23
N ASP A 469 -17.54 -11.09 -20.40
CA ASP A 469 -18.92 -10.70 -20.17
C ASP A 469 -19.39 -11.06 -18.76
N GLY A 470 -19.89 -10.07 -18.03
CA GLY A 470 -20.52 -10.31 -16.75
C GLY A 470 -19.53 -10.39 -15.60
N GLU A 471 -19.76 -11.29 -14.65
CA GLU A 471 -19.09 -11.26 -13.34
C GLU A 471 -17.64 -11.72 -13.45
N LEU A 472 -16.71 -11.01 -12.80
CA LEU A 472 -15.36 -11.53 -12.58
C LEU A 472 -15.38 -12.34 -11.29
N TYR A 473 -15.86 -13.58 -11.43
CA TYR A 473 -16.04 -14.51 -10.33
C TYR A 473 -14.70 -15.01 -9.80
N LEU A 474 -14.46 -14.84 -8.49
CA LEU A 474 -13.33 -15.45 -7.79
C LEU A 474 -13.76 -16.80 -7.21
N GLU A 475 -13.10 -17.87 -7.63
CA GLU A 475 -13.45 -19.23 -7.21
C GLU A 475 -13.01 -19.53 -5.76
N LEU A 476 -12.06 -18.75 -5.25
CA LEU A 476 -11.54 -18.83 -3.89
C LEU A 476 -12.38 -17.97 -2.91
N HIS A 477 -12.23 -18.21 -1.61
CA HIS A 477 -12.80 -17.40 -0.52
C HIS A 477 -14.34 -17.36 -0.43
N ARG A 478 -15.09 -18.24 -1.08
CA ARG A 478 -16.58 -18.31 -1.01
C ARG A 478 -17.20 -18.27 0.41
N GLY A 479 -16.48 -18.73 1.43
CA GLY A 479 -16.94 -18.67 2.84
C GLY A 479 -17.14 -17.24 3.37
N THR A 480 -16.49 -16.25 2.74
CA THR A 480 -16.63 -14.83 3.12
C THR A 480 -18.03 -14.28 2.84
N LEU A 481 -18.82 -14.94 1.99
CA LEU A 481 -20.20 -14.54 1.72
C LEU A 481 -21.14 -14.80 2.92
N THR A 482 -20.78 -15.70 3.84
CA THR A 482 -21.66 -16.11 4.97
C THR A 482 -21.11 -15.78 6.35
N THR A 483 -19.79 -15.81 6.54
CA THR A 483 -19.17 -15.46 7.84
C THR A 483 -19.53 -14.05 8.28
N GLN A 484 -19.48 -13.76 9.58
CA GLN A 484 -19.81 -12.46 10.16
C GLN A 484 -21.17 -11.90 9.68
N ALA A 485 -22.20 -12.75 9.68
CA ALA A 485 -23.56 -12.40 9.25
C ALA A 485 -24.13 -11.16 9.94
N LYS A 486 -23.74 -10.92 11.21
CA LYS A 486 -24.12 -9.71 11.96
C LYS A 486 -23.56 -8.45 11.29
N ASN A 487 -22.30 -8.47 10.87
CA ASN A 487 -21.62 -7.36 10.19
C ASN A 487 -22.33 -7.03 8.86
N LYS A 488 -22.60 -8.07 8.06
CA LYS A 488 -23.33 -7.95 6.78
C LYS A 488 -24.76 -7.43 6.97
N LYS A 489 -25.46 -7.89 8.01
CA LYS A 489 -26.80 -7.41 8.37
C LYS A 489 -26.78 -5.92 8.74
N TRP A 490 -25.79 -5.48 9.51
CA TRP A 490 -25.61 -4.07 9.84
C TRP A 490 -25.37 -3.22 8.60
N ASN A 491 -24.44 -3.61 7.73
CA ASN A 491 -24.20 -2.91 6.46
C ASN A 491 -25.51 -2.74 5.67
N ARG A 492 -26.25 -3.83 5.42
CA ARG A 492 -27.51 -3.76 4.66
C ARG A 492 -28.59 -2.92 5.36
N LYS A 493 -28.69 -2.99 6.69
CA LYS A 493 -29.63 -2.17 7.47
C LYS A 493 -29.31 -0.69 7.30
N LEU A 494 -28.05 -0.31 7.39
CA LEU A 494 -27.62 1.09 7.31
C LEU A 494 -27.65 1.64 5.88
N GLU A 495 -27.31 0.85 4.86
CA GLU A 495 -27.51 1.21 3.45
C GLU A 495 -28.98 1.59 3.16
N LEU A 496 -29.94 0.81 3.68
CA LEU A 496 -31.36 1.10 3.54
C LEU A 496 -31.78 2.33 4.36
N LYS A 497 -31.27 2.45 5.59
CA LYS A 497 -31.61 3.55 6.50
C LYS A 497 -31.09 4.89 5.97
N ILE A 498 -29.84 4.95 5.51
CA ILE A 498 -29.24 6.18 5.02
C ILE A 498 -29.93 6.66 3.74
N ARG A 499 -30.32 5.74 2.85
CA ARG A 499 -31.16 6.06 1.68
C ARG A 499 -32.48 6.71 2.10
N ASP A 500 -33.19 6.13 3.07
CA ASP A 500 -34.45 6.70 3.58
C ASP A 500 -34.23 8.09 4.21
N VAL A 501 -33.13 8.26 4.96
CA VAL A 501 -32.74 9.54 5.56
C VAL A 501 -32.49 10.59 4.50
N GLU A 502 -31.65 10.31 3.49
CA GLU A 502 -31.35 11.25 2.42
C GLU A 502 -32.61 11.68 1.66
N MET A 503 -33.53 10.75 1.38
CA MET A 503 -34.81 11.07 0.74
C MET A 503 -35.67 12.01 1.61
N LEU A 504 -35.86 11.68 2.89
CA LEU A 504 -36.66 12.48 3.81
C LEU A 504 -36.03 13.86 4.07
N SER A 505 -34.71 13.93 4.21
CA SER A 505 -33.98 15.18 4.36
C SER A 505 -34.05 16.02 3.07
N SER A 506 -34.02 15.40 1.89
CA SER A 506 -34.19 16.11 0.61
C SER A 506 -35.59 16.70 0.47
N PHE A 507 -36.65 15.95 0.82
CA PHE A 507 -38.02 16.50 0.82
C PHE A 507 -38.17 17.63 1.84
N SER A 508 -37.61 17.47 3.02
CA SER A 508 -37.62 18.51 4.05
C SER A 508 -36.88 19.76 3.57
N HIS A 509 -35.77 19.57 2.84
CA HIS A 509 -34.98 20.66 2.30
C HIS A 509 -35.73 21.51 1.29
N VAL A 510 -36.41 20.86 0.34
CA VAL A 510 -37.27 21.56 -0.64
C VAL A 510 -38.37 22.38 0.04
N LEU A 511 -38.81 21.98 1.23
CA LEU A 511 -39.84 22.67 2.02
C LEU A 511 -39.28 23.67 3.03
N GLY A 512 -37.98 23.97 2.98
CA GLY A 512 -37.33 25.04 3.73
C GLY A 512 -36.52 24.62 4.95
N LEU A 513 -36.28 23.32 5.17
CA LEU A 513 -35.33 22.85 6.19
C LEU A 513 -33.89 22.84 5.64
N SER A 514 -32.88 23.00 6.49
CA SER A 514 -31.49 22.82 6.05
C SER A 514 -31.19 21.33 5.80
N TYR A 515 -30.51 21.01 4.69
CA TYR A 515 -30.06 19.64 4.44
C TYR A 515 -28.84 19.32 5.31
N PRO A 516 -28.86 18.25 6.14
CA PRO A 516 -27.81 17.93 7.10
C PRO A 516 -26.62 17.23 6.42
N LYS A 517 -25.98 17.92 5.48
CA LYS A 517 -24.93 17.39 4.59
C LYS A 517 -23.79 16.75 5.35
N GLU A 518 -23.21 17.47 6.32
CA GLU A 518 -22.00 17.04 7.04
C GLU A 518 -22.24 15.74 7.83
N LYS A 519 -23.37 15.66 8.56
CA LYS A 519 -23.75 14.46 9.31
C LYS A 519 -24.02 13.26 8.40
N ILE A 520 -24.63 13.48 7.23
CA ILE A 520 -24.88 12.40 6.25
C ILE A 520 -23.58 11.92 5.61
N GLU A 521 -22.67 12.84 5.29
CA GLU A 521 -21.34 12.49 4.76
C GLU A 521 -20.52 11.70 5.77
N GLU A 522 -20.54 12.10 7.06
CA GLU A 522 -19.92 11.36 8.16
C GLU A 522 -20.48 9.92 8.26
N ALA A 523 -21.80 9.79 8.28
CA ALA A 523 -22.47 8.49 8.32
C ALA A 523 -22.09 7.61 7.12
N TRP A 524 -22.05 8.18 5.91
CA TRP A 524 -21.61 7.47 4.72
C TRP A 524 -20.16 7.01 4.84
N LYS A 525 -19.22 7.89 5.20
CA LYS A 525 -17.80 7.54 5.31
C LYS A 525 -17.57 6.38 6.29
N LEU A 526 -18.29 6.33 7.41
CA LEU A 526 -18.23 5.20 8.34
C LEU A 526 -18.84 3.91 7.77
N ILE A 527 -19.95 3.99 7.03
CA ILE A 527 -20.50 2.82 6.31
C ILE A 527 -19.46 2.31 5.31
N LEU A 528 -18.95 3.18 4.45
CA LEU A 528 -18.00 2.84 3.38
C LEU A 528 -16.67 2.30 3.91
N LYS A 529 -16.16 2.87 5.00
CA LYS A 529 -14.98 2.37 5.72
C LYS A 529 -15.16 0.91 6.10
N ASN A 530 -16.31 0.58 6.69
CA ASN A 530 -16.65 -0.78 7.12
C ASN A 530 -16.99 -1.74 5.96
N GLN A 531 -17.00 -1.26 4.71
CA GLN A 531 -17.13 -2.08 3.50
C GLN A 531 -15.78 -2.57 2.96
N MET A 532 -14.65 -2.21 3.58
CA MET A 532 -13.32 -2.69 3.19
C MET A 532 -13.28 -4.23 3.11
N HIS A 533 -12.51 -4.75 2.16
CA HIS A 533 -12.52 -6.16 1.72
C HIS A 533 -12.15 -7.22 2.77
N ASP A 534 -11.60 -6.85 3.92
CA ASP A 534 -11.42 -7.76 5.06
C ASP A 534 -12.36 -7.53 6.24
N ILE A 535 -13.03 -6.37 6.29
CA ILE A 535 -13.99 -6.02 7.34
C ILE A 535 -15.37 -6.63 7.00
N LEU A 536 -15.93 -6.26 5.84
CA LEU A 536 -17.30 -6.68 5.48
C LEU A 536 -17.40 -8.17 5.13
N PRO A 537 -16.47 -8.74 4.34
CA PRO A 537 -16.47 -10.16 4.04
C PRO A 537 -16.21 -11.03 5.27
N GLY A 538 -15.59 -10.47 6.31
CA GLY A 538 -15.50 -11.08 7.63
C GLY A 538 -14.29 -12.03 7.78
N SER A 539 -13.13 -11.56 7.33
CA SER A 539 -11.82 -12.24 7.37
C SER A 539 -10.82 -11.63 8.38
N SER A 540 -11.24 -10.65 9.17
CA SER A 540 -10.44 -9.96 10.21
C SER A 540 -10.50 -10.61 11.60
N ILE A 541 -9.67 -10.12 12.54
CA ILE A 541 -9.68 -10.48 13.97
C ILE A 541 -10.89 -9.92 14.73
N ASN A 542 -11.16 -10.45 15.92
CA ASN A 542 -12.32 -10.06 16.75
C ASN A 542 -12.37 -8.58 17.13
N GLU A 543 -11.22 -7.90 17.31
CA GLU A 543 -11.17 -6.47 17.65
C GLU A 543 -11.81 -5.62 16.54
N VAL A 544 -11.55 -5.95 15.27
CA VAL A 544 -12.13 -5.27 14.10
C VAL A 544 -13.66 -5.34 14.08
N TYR A 545 -14.26 -6.45 14.52
CA TYR A 545 -15.73 -6.55 14.59
C TYR A 545 -16.33 -5.81 15.78
N ARG A 546 -15.55 -5.55 16.84
CA ARG A 546 -15.99 -4.67 17.93
C ARG A 546 -15.96 -3.22 17.48
N ASP A 547 -14.93 -2.83 16.73
CA ASP A 547 -14.79 -1.49 16.19
C ASP A 547 -15.90 -1.18 15.16
N SER A 548 -16.09 -2.07 14.17
CA SER A 548 -17.16 -1.90 13.17
C SER A 548 -18.58 -1.95 13.78
N GLU A 549 -18.81 -2.77 14.81
CA GLU A 549 -20.09 -2.72 15.53
C GLU A 549 -20.31 -1.37 16.24
N ALA A 550 -19.28 -0.80 16.87
CA ALA A 550 -19.38 0.50 17.50
C ALA A 550 -19.69 1.60 16.47
N ASP A 551 -19.04 1.58 15.30
CA ASP A 551 -19.33 2.48 14.19
C ASP A 551 -20.78 2.34 13.72
N TYR A 552 -21.26 1.10 13.53
CA TYR A 552 -22.62 0.87 13.05
C TYR A 552 -23.68 1.34 14.03
N LEU A 553 -23.45 1.18 15.34
CA LEU A 553 -24.35 1.70 16.36
C LEU A 553 -24.39 3.23 16.35
N TYR A 554 -23.22 3.86 16.28
CA TYR A 554 -23.12 5.31 16.16
C TYR A 554 -23.85 5.85 14.92
N VAL A 555 -23.62 5.23 13.76
CA VAL A 555 -24.30 5.60 12.51
C VAL A 555 -25.81 5.38 12.60
N ASP A 556 -26.27 4.28 13.23
CA ASP A 556 -27.71 4.03 13.42
C ASP A 556 -28.35 5.16 14.24
N ASP A 557 -27.72 5.57 15.35
CA ASP A 557 -28.21 6.65 16.21
C ASP A 557 -28.23 8.00 15.48
N LEU A 558 -27.13 8.35 14.80
CA LEU A 558 -27.02 9.58 14.01
C LEU A 558 -28.10 9.66 12.92
N LEU A 559 -28.30 8.56 12.18
CA LEU A 559 -29.33 8.51 11.15
C LEU A 559 -30.75 8.53 11.73
N GLU A 560 -30.99 7.97 12.93
CA GLU A 560 -32.30 8.06 13.59
C GLU A 560 -32.62 9.48 14.03
N GLU A 561 -31.63 10.23 14.53
CA GLU A 561 -31.78 11.64 14.88
C GLU A 561 -32.20 12.45 13.64
N ILE A 562 -31.47 12.31 12.54
CA ILE A 562 -31.74 13.04 11.29
C ILE A 562 -33.11 12.66 10.72
N LYS A 563 -33.45 11.36 10.73
CA LYS A 563 -34.74 10.86 10.27
C LYS A 563 -35.89 11.44 11.08
N THR A 564 -35.79 11.39 12.41
CA THR A 564 -36.81 11.88 13.34
C THR A 564 -37.01 13.38 13.18
N HIS A 565 -35.93 14.12 13.02
CA HIS A 565 -35.98 15.57 12.77
C HIS A 565 -36.69 15.88 11.44
N SER A 566 -36.32 15.19 10.35
CA SER A 566 -36.93 15.37 9.03
C SER A 566 -38.43 15.02 9.05
N LEU A 567 -38.81 13.90 9.66
CA LEU A 567 -40.21 13.49 9.81
C LEU A 567 -41.01 14.47 10.68
N SER A 568 -40.43 14.96 11.77
CA SER A 568 -41.08 15.97 12.62
C SER A 568 -41.34 17.26 11.85
N PHE A 569 -40.40 17.69 11.02
CA PHE A 569 -40.59 18.86 10.16
C PHE A 569 -41.69 18.62 9.11
N LEU A 570 -41.63 17.49 8.40
CA LEU A 570 -42.62 17.15 7.35
C LEU A 570 -44.03 17.01 7.92
N THR A 571 -44.20 16.40 9.09
CA THR A 571 -45.51 16.26 9.75
C THR A 571 -46.14 17.61 10.08
N GLN A 572 -45.34 18.61 10.48
CA GLN A 572 -45.83 19.98 10.74
C GLN A 572 -46.32 20.71 9.48
N LYS A 573 -45.89 20.28 8.29
CA LYS A 573 -46.34 20.83 7.00
C LYS A 573 -47.67 20.24 6.51
N VAL A 574 -48.16 19.18 7.13
CA VAL A 574 -49.41 18.52 6.73
C VAL A 574 -50.57 19.06 7.56
N SER A 575 -51.56 19.66 6.92
CA SER A 575 -52.80 20.07 7.58
C SER A 575 -53.65 18.86 7.96
N VAL A 576 -54.03 18.76 9.23
CA VAL A 576 -54.94 17.73 9.72
C VAL A 576 -56.37 18.27 9.73
N ARG A 577 -57.35 17.49 9.26
CA ARG A 577 -58.78 17.88 9.35
C ARG A 577 -59.16 18.04 10.84
N GLN A 578 -59.80 19.15 11.20
CA GLN A 578 -60.33 19.33 12.55
C GLN A 578 -61.43 18.27 12.82
N LYS A 579 -61.44 17.68 14.03
CA LYS A 579 -62.36 16.64 14.55
C LYS A 579 -62.01 15.17 14.27
N VAL A 580 -60.77 14.74 14.53
CA VAL A 580 -60.40 13.31 14.62
C VAL A 580 -59.62 13.02 15.91
N LEU A 581 -59.90 11.88 16.55
CA LEU A 581 -59.28 11.46 17.83
C LEU A 581 -57.78 11.17 17.71
N LYS A 582 -57.35 10.58 16.59
CA LYS A 582 -55.95 10.32 16.23
C LYS A 582 -55.79 10.42 14.72
N SER A 583 -54.65 10.94 14.28
CA SER A 583 -54.24 10.94 12.87
C SER A 583 -52.88 10.28 12.74
N TYR A 584 -52.69 9.53 11.66
CA TYR A 584 -51.43 8.86 11.35
C TYR A 584 -50.95 9.36 9.99
N LEU A 585 -49.65 9.64 9.90
CA LEU A 585 -49.00 9.97 8.64
C LEU A 585 -48.03 8.84 8.31
N VAL A 586 -48.15 8.29 7.10
CA VAL A 586 -47.32 7.17 6.63
C VAL A 586 -46.49 7.67 5.45
N PHE A 587 -45.18 7.53 5.56
CA PHE A 587 -44.24 7.86 4.49
C PHE A 587 -43.79 6.59 3.77
N ASN A 588 -43.94 6.57 2.44
CA ASN A 588 -43.37 5.54 1.59
C ASN A 588 -42.15 6.14 0.87
N THR A 589 -40.94 5.77 1.29
CA THR A 589 -39.68 6.22 0.68
C THR A 589 -39.32 5.43 -0.58
N MET A 590 -40.13 4.47 -1.01
CA MET A 590 -39.90 3.75 -2.27
C MET A 590 -40.43 4.57 -3.45
N SER A 591 -39.76 4.47 -4.61
CA SER A 591 -40.16 5.14 -5.87
C SER A 591 -41.41 4.53 -6.55
N TYR A 592 -42.04 3.53 -5.93
CA TYR A 592 -43.21 2.84 -6.44
C TYR A 592 -44.30 2.68 -5.38
N LYS A 593 -45.55 2.51 -5.85
CA LYS A 593 -46.70 2.25 -4.97
C LYS A 593 -46.50 0.96 -4.18
N ARG A 594 -46.70 1.03 -2.86
CA ARG A 594 -46.47 -0.09 -1.94
C ARG A 594 -47.75 -0.47 -1.21
N THR A 595 -48.06 -1.76 -1.21
CA THR A 595 -49.06 -2.37 -0.31
C THR A 595 -48.32 -3.20 0.73
N THR A 596 -48.52 -2.91 2.01
CA THR A 596 -47.86 -3.61 3.12
C THR A 596 -48.72 -3.55 4.36
N LEU A 597 -48.57 -4.52 5.25
CA LEU A 597 -49.07 -4.40 6.62
C LEU A 597 -48.23 -3.39 7.38
N ILE A 598 -48.90 -2.53 8.14
CA ILE A 598 -48.28 -1.55 9.05
C ILE A 598 -48.69 -1.89 10.48
N LYS A 599 -47.74 -1.80 11.41
CA LYS A 599 -48.00 -1.90 12.85
C LYS A 599 -47.95 -0.47 13.41
N LEU A 600 -49.07 -0.02 13.98
CA LEU A 600 -49.27 1.33 14.51
C LEU A 600 -49.11 1.38 16.04
#